data_AF-A0A966WA43-F1
#
_entry.id   AF-A0A966WA43-F1
#
_cell.length_a   1.000
_cell.length_b   1.000
_cell.length_c   1.000
_cell.angle_alpha   90.00
_cell.angle_beta   90.00
_cell.angle_gamma   90.00
#
_symmetry.space_group_name_H-M   'P 1'
#
loop_
_entity.id
_entity.type
_entity.pdbx_description
1 polymer ?
#
loop_
_entity_poly.entity_id
_entity_poly.type
_entity_poly.pdbx_seq_one_letter_code
_entity_poly.pdbx_strand_id
1 'polypeptide(L)'
;MPAPQTLNRSSCDALTQHLRAIGRIPLLTHEEEITLGRRVQTLRHLEEIHEELTIRADGRTPSLEVWAAEAGLTLKTLQRRVRGGQRAKNRMVAANLRLVVTIARKYANRQLELEDVIQEGNLGLIKAVERFDPSRGYKFSTYAYWWIR
;
A
#
# COMPACT_ATOMS: atom_id res chain seq x y z
N MET A 1 -15.69 17.85 -39.59
CA MET A 1 -15.90 16.53 -38.96
C MET A 1 -14.60 16.16 -38.25
N PRO A 2 -14.45 16.32 -36.91
CA PRO A 2 -13.27 15.81 -36.24
C PRO A 2 -13.36 14.28 -36.12
N ALA A 3 -12.23 13.60 -36.36
CA ALA A 3 -12.13 12.14 -36.36
C ALA A 3 -12.41 11.53 -34.97
N PRO A 4 -12.90 10.28 -34.90
CA PRO A 4 -13.06 9.57 -33.63
C PRO A 4 -11.68 9.43 -32.98
N GLN A 5 -11.57 9.88 -31.73
CA GLN A 5 -10.37 9.76 -30.91
C GLN A 5 -10.03 8.27 -30.81
N THR A 6 -8.98 7.84 -31.50
CA THR A 6 -8.46 6.48 -31.45
C THR A 6 -7.95 6.24 -30.04
N LEU A 7 -8.67 5.44 -29.26
CA LEU A 7 -8.19 4.87 -28.01
C LEU A 7 -6.75 4.38 -28.21
N ASN A 8 -5.83 4.98 -27.46
CA ASN A 8 -4.41 4.79 -27.59
C ASN A 8 -4.06 3.32 -27.37
N ARG A 9 -3.76 2.60 -28.45
CA ARG A 9 -3.45 1.15 -28.45
C ARG A 9 -2.39 0.77 -27.41
N SER A 10 -1.49 1.70 -27.10
CA SER A 10 -0.44 1.57 -26.09
C SER A 10 -0.96 1.46 -24.64
N SER A 11 -2.00 2.22 -24.26
CA SER A 11 -2.54 2.16 -22.87
C SER A 11 -3.32 0.87 -22.64
N CYS A 12 -4.10 0.43 -23.64
CA CYS A 12 -4.81 -0.85 -23.58
C CYS A 12 -3.85 -2.04 -23.37
N ASP A 13 -2.69 -2.01 -24.02
CA ASP A 13 -1.64 -3.03 -23.86
C ASP A 13 -0.98 -2.94 -22.46
N ALA A 14 -0.73 -1.73 -21.95
CA ALA A 14 -0.17 -1.51 -20.62
C ALA A 14 -1.10 -1.99 -19.49
N LEU A 15 -2.40 -1.65 -19.57
CA LEU A 15 -3.41 -2.13 -18.62
C LEU A 15 -3.54 -3.66 -18.67
N THR A 16 -3.57 -4.23 -19.87
CA THR A 16 -3.63 -5.69 -20.04
C THR A 16 -2.41 -6.38 -19.43
N GLN A 17 -1.21 -5.82 -19.62
CA GLN A 17 0.02 -6.31 -19.01
C GLN A 17 -0.04 -6.21 -17.48
N HIS A 18 -0.52 -5.08 -16.95
CA HIS A 18 -0.71 -4.88 -15.52
C HIS A 18 -1.66 -5.91 -14.91
N LEU A 19 -2.84 -6.11 -15.51
CA LEU A 19 -3.84 -7.09 -15.05
C LEU A 19 -3.29 -8.52 -15.03
N ARG A 20 -2.49 -8.89 -16.04
CA ARG A 20 -1.78 -10.19 -16.07
C ARG A 20 -0.74 -10.29 -14.96
N ALA A 21 0.02 -9.22 -14.71
CA ALA A 21 1.04 -9.19 -13.67
C ALA A 21 0.44 -9.39 -12.27
N ILE A 22 -0.63 -8.66 -11.93
CA ILE A 22 -1.28 -8.79 -10.62
C ILE A 22 -1.98 -10.15 -10.45
N GLY A 23 -2.42 -10.78 -11.53
CA GLY A 23 -3.01 -12.12 -11.52
C GLY A 23 -2.04 -13.23 -11.10
N ARG A 24 -0.73 -13.03 -11.30
CA ARG A 24 0.33 -13.98 -10.92
C ARG A 24 0.74 -13.88 -9.45
N ILE A 25 0.34 -12.82 -8.77
CA ILE A 25 0.74 -12.59 -7.38
C ILE A 25 -0.10 -13.52 -6.48
N PRO A 26 0.54 -14.39 -5.67
CA PRO A 26 -0.19 -15.27 -4.78
C PRO A 26 -0.96 -14.46 -3.73
N LEU A 27 -2.22 -14.85 -3.50
CA LEU A 27 -3.05 -14.29 -2.44
C LEU A 27 -2.45 -14.60 -1.07
N LEU A 28 -2.80 -13.79 -0.08
CA LEU A 28 -2.39 -14.03 1.30
C LEU A 28 -3.40 -14.94 1.99
N THR A 29 -2.88 -15.86 2.79
CA THR A 29 -3.63 -16.55 3.82
C THR A 29 -3.91 -15.60 4.99
N HIS A 30 -4.86 -15.98 5.84
CA HIS A 30 -5.19 -15.16 7.02
C HIS A 30 -4.02 -14.98 8.00
N GLU A 31 -3.25 -16.04 8.21
CA GLU A 31 -2.09 -15.99 9.11
C GLU A 31 -1.00 -15.08 8.54
N GLU A 32 -0.83 -15.08 7.22
CA GLU A 32 0.06 -14.13 6.54
C GLU A 32 -0.44 -12.68 6.68
N GLU A 33 -1.75 -12.43 6.54
CA GLU A 33 -2.32 -11.09 6.78
C GLU A 33 -2.00 -10.59 8.19
N ILE A 34 -2.15 -11.44 9.21
CA ILE A 34 -1.84 -11.10 10.61
C ILE A 34 -0.34 -10.83 10.77
N THR A 35 0.51 -11.71 10.23
CA THR A 35 1.96 -11.61 10.37
C THR A 35 2.52 -10.38 9.68
N LEU A 36 2.07 -10.12 8.45
CA LEU A 36 2.49 -8.95 7.68
C LEU A 36 1.91 -7.66 8.27
N GLY A 37 0.65 -7.67 8.70
CA GLY A 37 0.01 -6.53 9.37
C GLY A 37 0.77 -6.07 10.60
N ARG A 38 1.19 -7.01 11.48
CA ARG A 38 2.03 -6.68 12.65
C ARG A 38 3.36 -6.04 12.29
N ARG A 39 3.99 -6.49 11.20
CA ARG A 39 5.24 -5.88 10.68
C ARG A 39 5.01 -4.48 10.14
N VAL A 40 3.88 -4.24 9.48
CA VAL A 40 3.49 -2.91 8.98
C VAL A 40 3.18 -1.97 10.16
N GLN A 41 2.46 -2.42 11.19
CA GLN A 41 2.23 -1.63 12.40
C GLN A 41 3.55 -1.25 13.09
N THR A 42 4.49 -2.19 13.16
CA THR A 42 5.83 -1.90 13.70
C THR A 42 6.55 -0.84 12.87
N LEU A 43 6.49 -0.92 11.54
CA LEU A 43 7.05 0.09 10.66
C LEU A 43 6.40 1.45 10.90
N ARG A 44 5.06 1.50 10.95
CA ARG A 44 4.31 2.74 11.10
C ARG A 44 4.71 3.46 12.40
N HIS A 45 4.83 2.73 13.50
CA HIS A 45 5.29 3.29 14.76
C HIS A 45 6.71 3.86 14.67
N LEU A 46 7.62 3.19 13.96
CA LEU A 46 8.98 3.69 13.74
C LEU A 46 8.99 4.94 12.85
N GLU A 47 8.15 4.99 11.81
CA GLU A 47 7.96 6.16 10.96
C GLU A 47 7.39 7.35 11.74
N GLU A 48 6.45 7.13 12.66
CA GLU A 48 5.91 8.16 13.54
C GLU A 48 6.99 8.78 14.44
N ILE A 49 7.84 7.95 15.05
CA ILE A 49 9.00 8.44 15.82
C ILE A 49 9.94 9.27 14.93
N HIS A 50 10.19 8.81 13.70
CA HIS A 50 11.04 9.54 12.75
C HIS A 50 10.44 10.89 12.35
N GLU A 51 9.13 10.93 12.08
CA GLU A 51 8.37 12.14 11.76
C GLU A 51 8.43 13.14 12.93
N GLU A 52 8.19 12.69 14.16
CA GLU A 52 8.30 13.53 15.36
C GLU A 52 9.70 14.12 15.55
N LEU A 53 10.75 13.31 15.39
CA LEU A 53 12.13 13.79 15.47
C LEU A 53 12.44 14.81 14.37
N THR A 54 11.91 14.61 13.17
CA THR A 54 12.06 15.55 12.06
C THR A 54 11.38 16.89 12.38
N ILE A 55 10.19 16.86 12.98
CA ILE A 55 9.48 18.07 13.42
C ILE A 55 10.26 18.78 14.54
N ARG A 56 10.77 18.06 15.54
CA ARG A 56 11.57 18.61 16.65
C ARG A 56 12.89 19.23 16.15
N ALA A 57 13.40 18.77 15.01
CA ALA A 57 14.63 19.26 14.39
C ALA A 57 14.40 20.31 13.29
N ASP A 58 13.26 21.03 13.33
CA ASP A 58 12.87 22.06 12.35
C ASP A 58 12.90 21.56 10.89
N GLY A 59 12.45 20.33 10.67
CA GLY A 59 12.40 19.69 9.34
C GLY A 59 13.69 19.00 8.92
N ARG A 60 14.74 19.00 9.75
CA ARG A 60 15.98 18.27 9.45
C ARG A 60 15.79 16.78 9.67
N THR A 61 16.26 15.98 8.71
CA THR A 61 16.20 14.53 8.81
C THR A 61 17.08 14.05 9.98
N PRO A 62 16.51 13.32 10.97
CA PRO A 62 17.30 12.79 12.08
C PRO A 62 18.31 11.76 11.60
N SER A 63 19.46 11.69 12.26
CA SER A 63 20.42 10.62 11.98
C SER A 63 19.83 9.26 12.36
N LEU A 64 20.30 8.20 11.72
CA LEU A 64 19.87 6.84 12.06
C LEU A 64 20.17 6.48 13.53
N GLU A 65 21.21 7.08 14.12
CA GLU A 65 21.58 6.88 15.52
C GLU A 65 20.55 7.51 16.46
N VAL A 66 20.15 8.75 16.20
CA VAL A 66 19.11 9.44 16.99
C VAL A 66 17.77 8.71 16.86
N TRP A 67 17.40 8.29 15.65
CA TRP A 67 16.18 7.53 15.44
C TRP A 67 16.19 6.17 16.17
N ALA A 68 17.32 5.45 16.12
CA ALA A 68 17.46 4.18 16.82
C ALA A 68 17.40 4.36 18.34
N ALA A 69 18.05 5.39 18.87
CA ALA A 69 18.04 5.72 20.30
C ALA A 69 16.62 6.04 20.79
N GLU A 70 15.89 6.91 20.10
CA GLU A 70 14.50 7.27 20.46
C GLU A 70 13.56 6.07 20.39
N ALA A 71 13.74 5.18 19.41
CA ALA A 71 12.97 3.95 19.29
C ALA A 71 13.36 2.86 20.32
N GLY A 72 14.40 3.08 21.14
CA GLY A 72 14.91 2.08 22.08
C GLY A 72 15.52 0.85 21.39
N LEU A 73 16.07 1.02 20.18
CA LEU A 73 16.60 -0.05 19.35
C LEU A 73 18.08 0.16 19.04
N THR A 74 18.78 -0.93 18.72
CA THR A 74 20.08 -0.82 18.07
C THR A 74 19.92 -0.44 16.59
N LEU A 75 20.90 0.26 16.01
CA LEU A 75 20.93 0.61 14.58
C LEU A 75 20.59 -0.58 13.67
N LYS A 76 21.20 -1.73 13.94
CA LYS A 76 20.99 -2.97 13.16
C LYS A 76 19.55 -3.47 13.26
N THR A 77 18.95 -3.39 14.45
CA THR A 77 17.56 -3.81 14.68
C THR A 77 16.57 -2.85 14.02
N LEU A 78 16.80 -1.53 14.15
CA LEU A 78 16.01 -0.51 13.49
C LEU A 78 15.98 -0.76 11.97
N GLN A 79 17.15 -0.84 11.34
CA GLN A 79 17.26 -1.07 9.89
C GLN A 79 16.57 -2.38 9.47
N ARG A 80 16.69 -3.45 10.26
CA ARG A 80 16.02 -4.72 9.98
C ARG A 80 14.50 -4.59 10.05
N ARG A 81 13.97 -3.91 11.07
CA ARG A 81 12.52 -3.72 11.26
C ARG A 81 11.94 -2.84 10.16
N VAL A 82 12.59 -1.72 9.83
CA VAL A 82 12.18 -0.82 8.75
C VAL A 82 12.14 -1.57 7.41
N ARG A 83 13.24 -2.23 7.03
CA ARG A 83 13.29 -3.02 5.78
C ARG A 83 12.27 -4.16 5.76
N GLY A 84 12.09 -4.84 6.89
CA GLY A 84 11.14 -5.95 7.03
C GLY A 84 9.68 -5.48 6.91
N GLY A 85 9.36 -4.36 7.53
CA GLY A 85 8.05 -3.71 7.45
C GLY A 85 7.75 -3.19 6.05
N GLN A 86 8.71 -2.55 5.38
CA GLN A 86 8.51 -2.07 4.01
C GLN A 86 8.23 -3.23 3.04
N ARG A 87 8.96 -4.34 3.18
CA ARG A 87 8.67 -5.56 2.40
C ARG A 87 7.28 -6.13 2.72
N ALA A 88 6.87 -6.09 3.99
CA ALA A 88 5.54 -6.55 4.39
C ALA A 88 4.43 -5.68 3.79
N LYS A 89 4.57 -4.36 3.87
CA LYS A 89 3.67 -3.37 3.25
C LYS A 89 3.53 -3.63 1.76
N ASN A 90 4.66 -3.72 1.04
CA ASN A 90 4.67 -3.99 -0.39
C ASN A 90 3.99 -5.32 -0.74
N ARG A 91 4.23 -6.38 0.05
CA ARG A 91 3.60 -7.69 -0.14
C ARG A 91 2.09 -7.64 0.08
N MET A 92 1.63 -6.94 1.12
CA MET A 92 0.20 -6.76 1.41
C MET A 92 -0.50 -5.98 0.30
N VAL A 93 0.07 -4.86 -0.16
CA VAL A 93 -0.48 -4.10 -1.29
C VAL A 93 -0.55 -4.98 -2.53
N ALA A 94 0.58 -5.60 -2.91
CA ALA A 94 0.69 -6.42 -4.12
C ALA A 94 -0.34 -7.57 -4.17
N ALA A 95 -0.54 -8.27 -3.06
CA ALA A 95 -1.49 -9.38 -2.99
C ALA A 95 -2.96 -8.95 -3.09
N ASN A 96 -3.26 -7.66 -2.85
CA ASN A 96 -4.62 -7.12 -2.82
C ASN A 96 -4.95 -6.22 -4.03
N LEU A 97 -4.04 -6.05 -5.00
CA LEU A 97 -4.32 -5.28 -6.23
C LEU A 97 -5.52 -5.84 -7.02
N ARG A 98 -5.76 -7.16 -6.95
CA ARG A 98 -6.93 -7.79 -7.57
C ARG A 98 -8.26 -7.32 -6.95
N LEU A 99 -8.27 -7.02 -5.66
CA LEU A 99 -9.44 -6.47 -4.96
C LEU A 99 -9.76 -5.07 -5.49
N VAL A 100 -8.74 -4.23 -5.68
CA VAL A 100 -8.90 -2.88 -6.25
C VAL A 100 -9.56 -2.94 -7.60
N VAL A 101 -9.06 -3.76 -8.52
CA VAL A 101 -9.66 -3.92 -9.86
C VAL A 101 -11.12 -4.39 -9.77
N THR A 102 -11.43 -5.30 -8.84
CA THR A 102 -12.80 -5.81 -8.66
C THR A 102 -13.76 -4.72 -8.17
N ILE A 103 -13.30 -3.85 -7.29
CA ILE A 103 -14.08 -2.71 -6.77
C ILE A 103 -14.18 -1.63 -7.85
N ALA A 104 -13.07 -1.21 -8.44
CA ALA A 104 -12.97 -0.15 -9.45
C ALA A 104 -13.88 -0.40 -10.66
N ARG A 105 -14.02 -1.65 -11.13
CA ARG A 105 -14.95 -2.02 -12.21
C ARG A 105 -16.41 -1.65 -11.94
N LYS A 106 -16.81 -1.51 -10.67
CA LYS A 106 -18.17 -1.09 -10.29
C LYS A 106 -18.38 0.42 -10.33
N TYR A 107 -17.29 1.20 -10.27
CA TYR A 107 -17.32 2.67 -10.21
C TYR A 107 -16.89 3.33 -11.52
N ALA A 108 -16.13 2.61 -12.36
CA ALA A 108 -15.82 3.04 -13.71
C ALA A 108 -17.11 3.19 -14.55
N ASN A 109 -17.19 4.28 -15.31
CA ASN A 109 -18.33 4.60 -16.15
C ASN A 109 -17.86 5.40 -17.39
N ARG A 110 -18.77 5.90 -18.22
CA ARG A 110 -18.41 6.61 -19.46
C ARG A 110 -17.59 7.90 -19.25
N GLN A 111 -17.60 8.47 -18.06
CA GLN A 111 -16.89 9.72 -17.72
C GLN A 111 -15.57 9.47 -16.98
N LEU A 112 -15.38 8.29 -16.39
CA LEU A 112 -14.20 7.92 -15.61
C LEU A 112 -13.57 6.66 -16.19
N GLU A 113 -12.38 6.81 -16.75
CA GLU A 113 -11.58 5.71 -17.28
C GLU A 113 -11.25 4.72 -16.17
N LEU A 114 -11.31 3.42 -16.50
CA LEU A 114 -11.06 2.36 -15.52
C LEU A 114 -9.65 2.46 -14.91
N GLU A 115 -8.67 2.90 -15.70
CA GLU A 115 -7.29 3.11 -15.24
C GLU A 115 -7.22 4.12 -14.10
N ASP A 116 -7.92 5.25 -14.21
CA ASP A 116 -7.93 6.31 -13.21
C ASP A 116 -8.57 5.83 -11.89
N VAL A 117 -9.71 5.14 -11.99
CA VAL A 117 -10.39 4.57 -10.82
C VAL A 117 -9.50 3.52 -10.13
N ILE A 118 -8.74 2.72 -10.90
CA ILE A 118 -7.77 1.78 -10.34
C ILE A 118 -6.65 2.52 -9.61
N GLN A 119 -6.12 3.62 -10.15
CA GLN A 119 -5.05 4.37 -9.47
C GLN A 119 -5.52 4.96 -8.14
N GLU A 120 -6.68 5.61 -8.12
CA GLU A 120 -7.28 6.13 -6.87
C GLU A 120 -7.53 5.01 -5.87
N GLY A 121 -8.09 3.88 -6.33
CA GLY A 121 -8.30 2.71 -5.49
C GLY A 121 -6.99 2.11 -4.95
N ASN A 122 -5.89 2.18 -5.70
CA ASN A 122 -4.56 1.75 -5.24
C ASN A 122 -4.03 2.66 -4.13
N LEU A 123 -4.25 3.99 -4.22
CA LEU A 123 -3.91 4.92 -3.14
C LEU A 123 -4.72 4.63 -1.88
N GLY A 124 -6.01 4.33 -2.04
CA GLY A 124 -6.89 3.85 -0.97
C GLY A 124 -6.36 2.58 -0.31
N LEU A 125 -5.98 1.59 -1.12
CA LEU A 125 -5.41 0.33 -0.64
C LEU A 125 -4.12 0.53 0.16
N ILE A 126 -3.21 1.41 -0.29
CA ILE A 126 -1.96 1.69 0.43
C ILE A 126 -2.26 2.27 1.81
N LYS A 127 -3.18 3.24 1.90
CA LYS A 127 -3.64 3.82 3.18
C LYS A 127 -4.29 2.77 4.08
N ALA A 128 -5.06 1.85 3.50
CA ALA A 128 -5.65 0.73 4.23
C ALA A 128 -4.58 -0.18 4.84
N VAL A 129 -3.54 -0.54 4.08
CA VAL A 129 -2.43 -1.36 4.59
C VAL A 129 -1.71 -0.68 5.74
N GLU A 130 -1.45 0.62 5.65
CA GLU A 130 -0.77 1.40 6.70
C GLU A 130 -1.56 1.46 8.01
N ARG A 131 -2.89 1.48 7.93
CA ARG A 131 -3.79 1.64 9.08
C ARG A 131 -4.45 0.35 9.56
N PHE A 132 -4.18 -0.77 8.88
CA PHE A 132 -4.79 -2.04 9.23
C PHE A 132 -4.30 -2.55 10.58
N ASP A 133 -5.26 -2.96 11.41
CA ASP A 133 -5.01 -3.52 12.72
C ASP A 133 -5.45 -4.99 12.78
N PRO A 134 -4.52 -5.95 12.70
CA PRO A 134 -4.83 -7.38 12.73
C PRO A 134 -5.34 -7.86 14.10
N SER A 135 -5.23 -7.06 15.16
CA SER A 135 -5.76 -7.43 16.49
C SER A 135 -7.28 -7.36 16.58
N ARG A 136 -7.94 -6.64 15.66
CA ARG A 136 -9.40 -6.45 15.63
C ARG A 136 -10.20 -7.65 15.13
N GLY A 137 -9.53 -8.71 14.65
CA GLY A 137 -10.17 -9.98 14.27
C GLY A 137 -10.89 -10.00 12.91
N TYR A 138 -10.88 -8.89 12.17
CA TYR A 138 -11.46 -8.84 10.81
C TYR A 138 -10.42 -9.16 9.73
N LYS A 139 -10.88 -9.73 8.61
CA LYS A 139 -10.06 -9.92 7.40
C LYS A 139 -9.62 -8.57 6.83
N PHE A 140 -8.42 -8.53 6.25
CA PHE A 140 -7.90 -7.31 5.64
C PHE A 140 -8.81 -6.82 4.50
N SER A 141 -9.33 -7.73 3.67
CA SER A 141 -10.21 -7.39 2.55
C SER A 141 -11.48 -6.65 2.97
N THR A 142 -12.07 -7.01 4.13
CA THR A 142 -13.23 -6.33 4.70
C THR A 142 -12.91 -4.89 5.09
N TYR A 143 -11.74 -4.67 5.70
CA TYR A 143 -11.29 -3.34 6.08
C TYR A 143 -10.94 -2.49 4.85
N ALA A 144 -10.17 -3.05 3.92
CA ALA A 144 -9.69 -2.36 2.72
C ALA A 144 -10.81 -1.91 1.79
N TYR A 145 -11.95 -2.61 1.76
CA TYR A 145 -13.11 -2.23 0.94
C TYR A 145 -13.53 -0.76 1.14
N TRP A 146 -13.54 -0.26 2.37
CA TRP A 146 -13.95 1.11 2.69
C TRP A 146 -12.95 2.18 2.27
N TRP A 147 -11.69 1.81 2.11
CA TRP A 147 -10.64 2.73 1.67
C TRP A 147 -10.52 2.80 0.15
N ILE A 148 -10.92 1.73 -0.54
CA ILE A 148 -10.84 1.61 -2.00
C ILE A 148 -12.08 2.20 -2.68
N ARG A 149 -13.24 2.12 -2.01
CA ARG A 149 -14.51 2.70 -2.46
C ARG A 149 -14.50 4.23 -2.33
#